data_AF-A0A8S9R2V1-F1
#
_entry.id   AF-A0A8S9R2V1-F1
#
_cell.length_a   1.000
_cell.length_b   1.000
_cell.length_c   1.000
_cell.angle_alpha   90.00
_cell.angle_beta   90.00
_cell.angle_gamma   90.00
#
_symmetry.space_group_name_H-M   'P 1'
#
loop_
_entity.id
_entity.type
_entity.pdbx_description
1 polymer ?
#
loop_
_entity_poly.entity_id
_entity_poly.type
_entity_poly.pdbx_seq_one_letter_code
_entity_poly.pdbx_strand_id
1 'polypeptide(L)'
;MIDCNGRCYEPRVVSIGPYHRGHTHLQMMEEHKWHYLDALLTRTHQTKSLTLEDYMKTVKSVEDEARECYSERIHMKSDEFNEMMVLDGCFILELFRKVSQLVPFQQDDPIVAMAWVLPFFYRDFLRIENQIPFFVLESLFRLTRGDDEKETNASLPSLAFAFFNNTMHRTHQDLARFKDLKSKHLLDLVRSSLLPESELHARSVTNPGKKKVPSNIIHSISKLRRAGIKIRELKDAESFIVVRFRHGAIEMPSITVDDFMSSFLQNSVAYEQCHVACSKHFTTYATLLDCLMNTYKDVEYLCDQNIIENYFGTEAEM
;
A
#
# COMPACT_ATOMS: atom_id res chain seq x y z
N MET A 1 19.56 -6.90 -3.63
CA MET A 1 19.67 -6.10 -4.88
C MET A 1 18.28 -6.06 -5.51
N ILE A 2 17.66 -4.88 -5.62
CA ILE A 2 16.33 -4.73 -6.26
C ILE A 2 16.54 -5.02 -7.75
N ASP A 3 15.97 -6.11 -8.25
CA ASP A 3 15.93 -6.38 -9.68
C ASP A 3 15.03 -5.31 -10.33
N CYS A 4 15.65 -4.33 -10.98
CA CYS A 4 14.98 -3.21 -11.65
C CYS A 4 14.44 -3.63 -13.02
N ASN A 5 13.81 -4.80 -13.11
CA ASN A 5 12.94 -5.10 -14.24
C ASN A 5 11.68 -4.25 -14.04
N GLY A 6 11.45 -3.22 -14.87
CA GLY A 6 10.36 -2.21 -14.72
C GLY A 6 8.94 -2.76 -14.45
N ARG A 7 8.74 -4.08 -14.60
CA ARG A 7 7.56 -4.84 -14.17
C ARG A 7 7.26 -4.77 -12.65
N CYS A 8 8.22 -4.37 -11.82
CA CYS A 8 8.02 -4.23 -10.36
C CYS A 8 7.05 -3.10 -9.97
N TYR A 9 6.78 -2.16 -10.89
CA TYR A 9 5.90 -1.01 -10.64
C TYR A 9 4.61 -1.05 -11.47
N GLU A 10 4.55 -1.88 -12.52
CA GLU A 10 3.38 -2.05 -13.39
C GLU A 10 2.32 -3.00 -12.80
N PRO A 11 1.03 -2.62 -12.75
CA PRO A 11 -0.04 -3.50 -12.26
C PRO A 11 -0.21 -4.76 -13.10
N ARG A 12 -0.71 -5.82 -12.46
CA ARG A 12 -0.94 -7.11 -13.11
C ARG A 12 -2.37 -7.27 -13.64
N VAL A 13 -3.36 -6.77 -12.93
CA VAL A 13 -4.78 -7.03 -13.19
C VAL A 13 -5.60 -5.75 -13.32
N VAL A 14 -5.33 -4.72 -12.50
CA VAL A 14 -6.12 -3.49 -12.51
C VAL A 14 -5.27 -2.23 -12.63
N SER A 15 -5.55 -1.44 -13.66
CA SER A 15 -5.00 -0.09 -13.80
C SER A 15 -5.73 0.88 -12.86
N ILE A 16 -5.04 1.82 -12.23
CA ILE A 16 -5.61 2.89 -11.41
C ILE A 16 -4.81 4.15 -11.70
N GLY A 17 -5.51 5.21 -12.09
CA GLY A 17 -4.89 6.46 -12.50
C GLY A 17 -4.26 6.36 -13.89
N PRO A 18 -3.42 7.35 -14.25
CA PRO A 18 -3.16 7.65 -15.64
C PRO A 18 -2.09 6.80 -16.33
N TYR A 19 -1.11 6.25 -15.60
CA TYR A 19 0.12 5.73 -16.23
C TYR A 19 -0.07 4.42 -16.98
N HIS A 20 -1.02 3.57 -16.55
CA HIS A 20 -1.26 2.26 -17.18
C HIS A 20 -2.64 2.17 -17.86
N ARG A 21 -3.32 3.31 -18.01
CA ARG A 21 -4.65 3.36 -18.63
C ARG A 21 -4.57 2.87 -20.08
N GLY A 22 -5.47 1.97 -20.44
CA GLY A 22 -5.60 1.45 -21.81
C GLY A 22 -4.63 0.33 -22.20
N HIS A 23 -3.73 -0.10 -21.30
CA HIS A 23 -2.88 -1.27 -21.54
C HIS A 23 -3.74 -2.53 -21.74
N THR A 24 -3.48 -3.28 -22.81
CA THR A 24 -4.35 -4.38 -23.26
C THR A 24 -4.52 -5.48 -22.23
N HIS A 25 -3.49 -5.78 -21.43
CA HIS A 25 -3.58 -6.83 -20.39
C HIS A 25 -4.39 -6.40 -19.16
N LEU A 26 -4.73 -5.12 -19.02
CA LEU A 26 -5.51 -4.57 -17.91
C LEU A 26 -6.97 -4.29 -18.28
N GLN A 27 -7.33 -4.39 -19.57
CA GLN A 27 -8.66 -4.02 -20.08
C GLN A 27 -9.80 -4.82 -19.46
N MET A 28 -9.56 -6.09 -19.13
CA MET A 28 -10.57 -6.95 -18.50
C MET A 28 -11.20 -6.29 -17.26
N MET A 29 -10.39 -5.58 -16.45
CA MET A 29 -10.93 -4.95 -15.24
C MET A 29 -11.68 -3.64 -15.49
N GLU A 30 -11.49 -2.98 -16.63
CA GLU A 30 -12.18 -1.72 -16.92
C GLU A 30 -13.70 -1.92 -17.00
N GLU A 31 -14.17 -3.03 -17.57
CA GLU A 31 -15.60 -3.37 -17.63
C GLU A 31 -16.22 -3.52 -16.23
N HIS A 32 -15.49 -4.16 -15.31
CA HIS A 32 -15.96 -4.35 -13.93
C HIS A 32 -15.94 -3.05 -13.12
N LYS A 33 -15.03 -2.11 -13.42
CA LYS A 33 -15.08 -0.78 -12.79
C LYS A 33 -16.38 -0.06 -13.13
N TRP A 34 -16.84 -0.14 -14.38
CA TRP A 34 -18.11 0.45 -14.80
C TRP A 34 -19.30 -0.16 -14.06
N HIS A 35 -19.30 -1.48 -13.87
CA HIS A 35 -20.33 -2.16 -13.06
C HIS A 35 -20.34 -1.66 -11.61
N TYR A 36 -19.17 -1.47 -11.00
CA TYR A 36 -19.05 -0.94 -9.64
C TYR A 36 -19.49 0.53 -9.55
N LEU A 37 -19.18 1.34 -10.56
CA LEU A 37 -19.67 2.72 -10.66
C LEU A 37 -21.20 2.75 -10.79
N ASP A 38 -21.80 1.93 -11.64
CA ASP A 38 -23.26 1.85 -11.82
C ASP A 38 -23.98 1.44 -10.53
N ALA A 39 -23.46 0.43 -9.82
CA ALA A 39 -23.99 0.00 -8.54
C ALA A 39 -23.95 1.13 -7.49
N LEU A 40 -22.83 1.85 -7.42
CA LEU A 40 -22.66 2.99 -6.52
C LEU A 40 -23.58 4.17 -6.89
N LEU A 41 -23.69 4.50 -8.18
CA LEU A 41 -24.59 5.55 -8.68
C LEU A 41 -26.04 5.22 -8.37
N THR A 42 -26.47 3.98 -8.63
CA THR A 42 -27.83 3.51 -8.31
C THR A 42 -28.13 3.66 -6.83
N ARG A 43 -27.23 3.20 -5.96
CA ARG A 43 -27.39 3.28 -4.50
C ARG A 43 -27.43 4.72 -3.99
N THR A 44 -26.55 5.59 -4.51
CA THR A 44 -26.48 6.99 -4.07
C THR A 44 -27.57 7.86 -4.67
N HIS A 45 -28.09 7.53 -5.86
CA HIS A 45 -29.27 8.17 -6.43
C HIS A 45 -30.50 7.87 -5.57
N GLN A 46 -30.71 6.61 -5.17
CA GLN A 46 -31.84 6.22 -4.32
C GLN A 46 -31.81 6.87 -2.93
N THR A 47 -30.62 7.03 -2.33
CA THR A 47 -30.47 7.52 -0.95
C THR A 47 -30.27 9.03 -0.86
N LYS A 48 -29.66 9.66 -1.87
CA LYS A 48 -29.26 11.08 -1.84
C LYS A 48 -29.61 11.86 -3.11
N SER A 49 -30.23 11.23 -4.11
CA SER A 49 -30.51 11.84 -5.42
C SER A 49 -29.27 12.36 -6.15
N LEU A 50 -28.11 11.73 -5.93
CA LEU A 50 -26.89 12.07 -6.66
C LEU A 50 -26.94 11.55 -8.10
N THR A 51 -26.31 12.29 -9.00
CA THR A 51 -26.17 11.98 -10.44
C THR A 51 -24.70 11.85 -10.81
N LEU A 52 -24.39 11.29 -11.98
CA LEU A 52 -23.00 11.25 -12.48
C LEU A 52 -22.37 12.66 -12.59
N GLU A 53 -23.18 13.69 -12.87
CA GLU A 53 -22.71 15.07 -12.93
C GLU A 53 -22.13 15.55 -11.59
N ASP A 54 -22.72 15.14 -10.47
CA ASP A 54 -22.22 15.50 -9.13
C ASP A 54 -20.83 14.91 -8.86
N TYR A 55 -20.59 13.68 -9.32
CA TYR A 55 -19.30 13.00 -9.19
C TYR A 55 -18.25 13.69 -10.08
N MET A 56 -18.60 13.93 -11.35
CA MET A 56 -17.74 14.64 -12.30
C MET A 56 -17.38 16.02 -11.78
N LYS A 57 -18.34 16.78 -11.26
CA LYS A 57 -18.11 18.11 -10.68
C LYS A 57 -17.20 18.06 -9.44
N THR A 58 -17.37 17.04 -8.60
CA THR A 58 -16.56 16.84 -7.39
C THR A 58 -15.09 16.63 -7.76
N VAL A 59 -14.80 15.75 -8.70
CA VAL A 59 -13.42 15.51 -9.18
C VAL A 59 -12.89 16.71 -9.95
N LYS A 60 -13.72 17.33 -10.79
CA LYS A 60 -13.36 18.51 -11.58
C LYS A 60 -12.86 19.67 -10.71
N SER A 61 -13.43 19.86 -9.53
CA SER A 61 -12.99 20.91 -8.59
C SER A 61 -11.58 20.73 -8.03
N VAL A 62 -11.01 19.52 -8.13
CA VAL A 62 -9.67 19.18 -7.62
C VAL A 62 -8.75 18.68 -8.73
N GLU A 63 -9.11 18.85 -9.99
CA GLU A 63 -8.38 18.32 -11.15
C GLU A 63 -6.94 18.86 -11.21
N ASP A 64 -6.75 20.17 -11.06
CA ASP A 64 -5.43 20.80 -11.20
C ASP A 64 -4.46 20.25 -10.14
N GLU A 65 -4.89 20.21 -8.87
CA GLU A 65 -4.13 19.62 -7.76
C GLU A 65 -3.85 18.14 -8.00
N ALA A 66 -4.81 17.39 -8.59
CA ALA A 66 -4.63 15.97 -8.88
C ALA A 66 -3.60 15.74 -9.99
N ARG A 67 -3.58 16.59 -11.02
CA ARG A 67 -2.58 16.52 -12.10
C ARG A 67 -1.17 16.84 -11.58
N GLU A 68 -1.04 17.78 -10.65
CA GLU A 68 0.23 18.14 -10.02
C GLU A 68 0.84 17.03 -9.15
N CYS A 69 0.06 16.02 -8.77
CA CYS A 69 0.56 14.86 -8.02
C CYS A 69 1.39 13.88 -8.88
N TYR A 70 1.32 13.99 -10.20
CA TYR A 70 2.03 13.11 -11.12
C TYR A 70 3.35 13.74 -11.57
N SER A 71 4.42 12.94 -11.57
CA SER A 71 5.77 13.38 -11.97
C SER A 71 5.86 13.74 -13.45
N GLU A 72 5.07 13.06 -14.28
CA GLU A 72 5.01 13.31 -15.72
C GLU A 72 3.78 14.11 -16.09
N ARG A 73 3.89 14.86 -17.19
CA ARG A 73 2.76 15.62 -17.72
C ARG A 73 1.71 14.65 -18.26
N ILE A 74 0.52 14.67 -17.67
CA ILE A 74 -0.60 13.85 -18.14
C ILE A 74 -1.22 14.47 -19.40
N HIS A 75 -1.01 13.81 -20.55
CA HIS A 75 -1.51 14.22 -21.87
C HIS A 75 -2.98 13.83 -22.15
N MET A 76 -3.83 13.85 -21.12
CA MET A 76 -5.27 13.60 -21.26
C MET A 76 -6.05 14.90 -21.27
N LYS A 77 -7.14 14.92 -22.06
CA LYS A 77 -8.13 15.99 -21.99
C LYS A 77 -8.78 16.01 -20.61
N SER A 78 -9.40 17.13 -20.27
CA SER A 78 -10.00 17.31 -18.96
C SER A 78 -11.11 16.29 -18.70
N ASP A 79 -12.06 16.13 -19.63
CA ASP A 79 -13.18 15.20 -19.44
C ASP A 79 -12.71 13.76 -19.25
N GLU A 80 -11.75 13.33 -20.08
CA GLU A 80 -11.14 11.99 -20.00
C GLU A 80 -10.44 11.74 -18.66
N PHE A 81 -9.69 12.73 -18.16
CA PHE A 81 -9.00 12.62 -16.88
C PHE A 81 -10.00 12.55 -15.72
N ASN A 82 -11.02 13.40 -15.72
CA ASN A 82 -12.05 13.39 -14.67
C ASN A 82 -12.86 12.09 -14.69
N GLU A 83 -13.21 11.58 -15.87
CA GLU A 83 -13.90 10.30 -16.03
C GLU A 83 -13.08 9.15 -15.46
N MET A 84 -11.78 9.08 -15.78
CA MET A 84 -10.86 8.10 -15.21
C MET A 84 -10.82 8.17 -13.68
N MET A 85 -10.66 9.37 -13.12
CA MET A 85 -10.58 9.57 -11.68
C MET A 85 -11.88 9.20 -10.96
N VAL A 86 -13.04 9.52 -11.54
CA VAL A 86 -14.35 9.09 -11.01
C VAL A 86 -14.46 7.57 -11.06
N LEU A 87 -14.17 6.96 -12.21
CA LEU A 87 -14.30 5.51 -12.41
C LEU A 87 -13.39 4.73 -11.45
N ASP A 88 -12.11 5.05 -11.44
CA ASP A 88 -11.10 4.37 -10.61
C ASP A 88 -11.34 4.62 -9.12
N GLY A 89 -11.67 5.86 -8.76
CA GLY A 89 -11.96 6.22 -7.38
C GLY A 89 -13.21 5.53 -6.84
N CYS A 90 -14.29 5.50 -7.63
CA CYS A 90 -15.53 4.81 -7.26
C CYS A 90 -15.32 3.30 -7.15
N PHE A 91 -14.56 2.70 -8.07
CA PHE A 91 -14.21 1.29 -8.00
C PHE A 91 -13.50 0.93 -6.69
N ILE A 92 -12.45 1.67 -6.32
CA ILE A 92 -11.71 1.46 -5.06
C ILE A 92 -12.64 1.59 -3.86
N LEU A 93 -13.43 2.67 -3.80
CA LEU A 93 -14.30 2.95 -2.66
C LEU A 93 -15.39 1.88 -2.49
N GLU A 94 -16.04 1.47 -3.58
CA GLU A 94 -17.12 0.47 -3.50
C GLU A 94 -16.55 -0.91 -3.17
N LEU A 95 -15.38 -1.27 -3.70
CA LEU A 95 -14.68 -2.49 -3.31
C LEU A 95 -14.32 -2.48 -1.82
N PHE A 96 -13.80 -1.38 -1.29
CA PHE A 96 -13.49 -1.27 0.14
C PHE A 96 -14.72 -1.42 1.03
N ARG A 97 -15.87 -0.85 0.64
CA ARG A 97 -17.14 -1.02 1.36
C ARG A 97 -17.62 -2.47 1.34
N LYS A 98 -17.53 -3.13 0.18
CA LYS A 98 -17.94 -4.52 0.02
C LYS A 98 -17.10 -5.48 0.85
N VAL A 99 -15.78 -5.35 0.79
CA VAL A 99 -14.86 -6.15 1.61
C VAL A 99 -15.04 -5.88 3.11
N SER A 100 -15.37 -4.64 3.47
CA SER A 100 -15.68 -4.26 4.86
C SER A 100 -17.10 -4.63 5.30
N GLN A 101 -17.88 -5.32 4.45
CA GLN A 101 -19.26 -5.75 4.70
C GLN A 101 -20.26 -4.60 4.98
N LEU A 102 -19.92 -3.36 4.61
CA LEU A 102 -20.82 -2.22 4.68
C LEU A 102 -21.79 -2.17 3.49
N VAL A 103 -21.41 -2.82 2.39
CA VAL A 103 -22.27 -3.02 1.22
C VAL A 103 -22.20 -4.51 0.88
N PRO A 104 -23.32 -5.20 0.65
CA PRO A 104 -23.27 -6.60 0.28
C PRO A 104 -22.65 -6.80 -1.12
N PHE A 105 -21.96 -7.92 -1.31
CA PHE A 105 -21.71 -8.43 -2.65
C PHE A 105 -23.04 -8.94 -3.24
N GLN A 106 -23.29 -8.62 -4.50
CA GLN A 106 -24.44 -9.18 -5.22
C GLN A 106 -24.14 -10.62 -5.65
N GLN A 107 -25.19 -11.41 -5.90
CA GLN A 107 -25.04 -12.84 -6.23
C GLN A 107 -24.31 -13.06 -7.56
N ASP A 108 -24.41 -12.09 -8.46
CA ASP A 108 -23.79 -12.01 -9.78
C ASP A 108 -22.56 -11.07 -9.82
N ASP A 109 -22.04 -10.66 -8.65
CA ASP A 109 -20.88 -9.76 -8.58
C ASP A 109 -19.65 -10.42 -9.23
N PRO A 110 -19.07 -9.81 -10.29
CA PRO A 110 -17.97 -10.41 -11.03
C PRO A 110 -16.73 -10.70 -10.17
N ILE A 111 -16.47 -9.89 -9.14
CA ILE A 111 -15.32 -10.06 -8.26
C ILE A 111 -15.52 -11.24 -7.32
N VAL A 112 -16.76 -11.59 -6.97
CA VAL A 112 -17.06 -12.82 -6.20
C VAL A 112 -16.78 -14.05 -7.06
N ALA A 113 -17.25 -14.06 -8.32
CA ALA A 113 -16.95 -15.14 -9.26
C ALA A 113 -15.44 -15.26 -9.56
N MET A 114 -14.71 -14.15 -9.46
CA MET A 114 -13.28 -14.06 -9.71
C MET A 114 -12.48 -13.81 -8.43
N ALA A 115 -12.88 -14.38 -7.29
CA ALA A 115 -12.22 -14.11 -6.00
C ALA A 115 -10.68 -14.30 -6.00
N TRP A 116 -10.16 -15.12 -6.93
CA TRP A 116 -8.72 -15.28 -7.19
C TRP A 116 -7.99 -13.99 -7.60
N VAL A 117 -8.69 -12.93 -8.04
CA VAL A 117 -8.09 -11.63 -8.39
C VAL A 117 -7.76 -10.77 -7.16
N LEU A 118 -8.34 -11.04 -5.99
CA LEU A 118 -8.14 -10.22 -4.79
C LEU A 118 -6.67 -10.07 -4.37
N PRO A 119 -5.83 -11.14 -4.36
CA PRO A 119 -4.39 -11.01 -4.13
C PRO A 119 -3.66 -10.07 -5.10
N PHE A 120 -4.18 -9.89 -6.31
CA PHE A 120 -3.62 -8.95 -7.28
C PHE A 120 -4.04 -7.52 -6.97
N PHE A 121 -5.27 -7.28 -6.50
CA PHE A 121 -5.69 -5.94 -6.08
C PHE A 121 -4.89 -5.42 -4.88
N TYR A 122 -4.61 -6.27 -3.88
CA TYR A 122 -3.76 -5.85 -2.75
C TYR A 122 -2.40 -5.35 -3.20
N ARG A 123 -1.82 -5.97 -4.24
CA ARG A 123 -0.53 -5.57 -4.80
C ARG A 123 -0.66 -4.35 -5.69
N ASP A 124 -1.57 -4.39 -6.66
CA ASP A 124 -1.73 -3.35 -7.68
C ASP A 124 -2.12 -2.01 -7.07
N PHE A 125 -2.92 -1.97 -6.00
CA PHE A 125 -3.28 -0.73 -5.31
C PHE A 125 -2.12 -0.13 -4.49
N LEU A 126 -1.06 -0.88 -4.22
CA LEU A 126 0.13 -0.42 -3.51
C LEU A 126 1.35 -0.24 -4.43
N ARG A 127 1.16 -0.31 -5.76
CA ARG A 127 2.21 0.02 -6.73
C ARG A 127 2.32 1.52 -6.91
N ILE A 128 3.54 2.05 -6.94
CA ILE A 128 3.79 3.50 -7.00
C ILE A 128 3.32 4.14 -8.31
N GLU A 129 3.36 3.41 -9.43
CA GLU A 129 2.89 3.88 -10.74
C GLU A 129 1.39 3.66 -10.96
N ASN A 130 0.68 3.05 -9.99
CA ASN A 130 -0.73 2.68 -10.12
C ASN A 130 -1.58 3.37 -9.03
N GLN A 131 -1.54 4.69 -8.99
CA GLN A 131 -2.11 5.48 -7.90
C GLN A 131 -3.03 6.60 -8.37
N ILE A 132 -4.03 6.85 -7.52
CA ILE A 132 -4.87 8.04 -7.52
C ILE A 132 -4.55 8.87 -6.26
N PRO A 133 -4.54 10.21 -6.33
CA PRO A 133 -4.32 11.03 -5.15
C PRO A 133 -5.38 10.76 -4.10
N PHE A 134 -4.96 10.58 -2.85
CA PHE A 134 -5.84 10.18 -1.76
C PHE A 134 -6.95 11.20 -1.52
N PHE A 135 -6.69 12.50 -1.69
CA PHE A 135 -7.71 13.52 -1.54
C PHE A 135 -8.84 13.42 -2.58
N VAL A 136 -8.58 12.86 -3.77
CA VAL A 136 -9.63 12.58 -4.76
C VAL A 136 -10.56 11.48 -4.22
N LEU A 137 -9.97 10.41 -3.66
CA LEU A 137 -10.73 9.37 -2.96
C LEU A 137 -11.49 9.93 -1.77
N GLU A 138 -10.92 10.84 -0.99
CA GLU A 138 -11.60 11.47 0.13
C GLU A 138 -12.79 12.33 -0.33
N SER A 139 -12.65 13.09 -1.42
CA SER A 139 -13.72 13.91 -1.98
C SER A 139 -14.89 13.03 -2.45
N LEU A 140 -14.59 11.97 -3.20
CA LEU A 140 -15.59 10.98 -3.62
C LEU A 140 -16.20 10.22 -2.42
N PHE A 141 -15.39 9.87 -1.42
CA PHE A 141 -15.87 9.20 -0.22
C PHE A 141 -16.85 10.09 0.55
N ARG A 142 -16.52 11.37 0.78
CA ARG A 142 -17.42 12.33 1.45
C ARG A 142 -18.74 12.49 0.70
N LEU A 143 -18.69 12.59 -0.62
CA LEU A 143 -19.88 12.68 -1.48
C LEU A 143 -20.78 11.44 -1.31
N THR A 144 -20.18 10.25 -1.33
CA THR A 144 -20.90 8.97 -1.45
C THR A 144 -21.22 8.27 -0.12
N ARG A 145 -20.68 8.75 1.00
CA ARG A 145 -20.83 8.17 2.34
C ARG A 145 -22.31 7.98 2.75
N GLY A 146 -22.75 6.74 2.94
CA GLY A 146 -24.08 6.36 3.41
C GLY A 146 -24.26 6.51 4.92
N ASP A 147 -25.43 6.12 5.41
CA ASP A 147 -25.78 6.25 6.83
C ASP A 147 -25.09 5.20 7.71
N ASP A 148 -24.92 3.96 7.24
CA ASP A 148 -24.18 2.91 7.97
C ASP A 148 -22.73 3.34 8.27
N GLU A 149 -22.07 4.04 7.34
CA GLU A 149 -20.72 4.61 7.51
C GLU A 149 -20.71 5.81 8.47
N LYS A 150 -21.85 6.48 8.68
CA LYS A 150 -21.99 7.53 9.71
C LYS A 150 -22.18 6.90 11.08
N GLU A 151 -23.00 5.87 11.19
CA GLU A 151 -23.27 5.15 12.44
C GLU A 151 -22.03 4.43 12.96
N THR A 152 -21.31 3.74 12.07
CA THR A 152 -20.04 3.05 12.41
C THR A 152 -18.84 3.99 12.53
N ASN A 153 -19.01 5.27 12.17
CA ASN A 153 -17.94 6.27 12.05
C ASN A 153 -16.75 5.77 11.20
N ALA A 154 -17.03 4.99 10.16
CA ALA A 154 -16.01 4.47 9.24
C ALA A 154 -15.35 5.63 8.47
N SER A 155 -14.03 5.68 8.51
CA SER A 155 -13.21 6.61 7.72
C SER A 155 -12.61 5.90 6.51
N LEU A 156 -12.26 6.66 5.47
CA LEU A 156 -11.58 6.10 4.29
C LEU A 156 -10.28 5.34 4.67
N PRO A 157 -9.40 5.87 5.54
CA PRO A 157 -8.27 5.10 6.05
C PRO A 157 -8.67 3.78 6.70
N SER A 158 -9.72 3.76 7.53
CA SER A 158 -10.16 2.52 8.20
C SER A 158 -10.64 1.46 7.21
N LEU A 159 -11.33 1.85 6.15
CA LEU A 159 -11.79 0.94 5.10
C LEU A 159 -10.63 0.42 4.26
N ALA A 160 -9.67 1.29 3.93
CA ALA A 160 -8.45 0.90 3.23
C ALA A 160 -7.64 -0.09 4.08
N PHE A 161 -7.48 0.16 5.38
CA PHE A 161 -6.79 -0.77 6.27
C PHE A 161 -7.54 -2.09 6.39
N ALA A 162 -8.86 -2.09 6.56
CA ALA A 162 -9.66 -3.33 6.58
C ALA A 162 -9.43 -4.15 5.30
N PHE A 163 -9.36 -3.50 4.14
CA PHE A 163 -9.05 -4.15 2.87
C PHE A 163 -7.65 -4.80 2.88
N PHE A 164 -6.59 -4.03 3.16
CA PHE A 164 -5.22 -4.56 3.13
C PHE A 164 -4.90 -5.52 4.29
N ASN A 165 -5.67 -5.49 5.39
CA ASN A 165 -5.46 -6.38 6.53
C ASN A 165 -5.76 -7.85 6.24
N ASN A 166 -6.45 -8.14 5.12
CA ASN A 166 -6.58 -9.49 4.58
C ASN A 166 -5.23 -10.13 4.19
N THR A 167 -4.16 -9.32 4.07
CA THR A 167 -2.78 -9.76 3.78
C THR A 167 -1.80 -9.44 4.91
N MET A 168 -1.99 -8.28 5.57
CA MET A 168 -1.03 -7.77 6.56
C MET A 168 -1.28 -8.30 7.98
N HIS A 169 -2.47 -8.85 8.27
CA HIS A 169 -2.84 -9.50 9.54
C HIS A 169 -2.51 -8.68 10.82
N ARG A 170 -2.63 -7.36 10.75
CA ARG A 170 -2.43 -6.43 11.87
C ARG A 170 -3.62 -6.42 12.83
N THR A 171 -3.36 -6.06 14.09
CA THR A 171 -4.43 -6.01 15.09
C THR A 171 -5.36 -4.81 14.89
N HIS A 172 -6.62 -4.92 15.33
CA HIS A 172 -7.55 -3.78 15.31
C HIS A 172 -7.04 -2.58 16.12
N GLN A 173 -6.30 -2.83 17.21
CA GLN A 173 -5.73 -1.79 18.05
C GLN A 173 -4.66 -0.99 17.30
N ASP A 174 -3.82 -1.65 16.51
CA ASP A 174 -2.80 -0.97 15.69
C ASP A 174 -3.45 -0.07 14.65
N LEU A 175 -4.47 -0.58 13.96
CA LEU A 175 -5.14 0.14 12.87
C LEU A 175 -5.99 1.32 13.37
N ALA A 176 -6.61 1.20 14.54
CA ALA A 176 -7.47 2.25 15.12
C ALA A 176 -6.73 3.58 15.32
N ARG A 177 -5.41 3.54 15.54
CA ARG A 177 -4.55 4.72 15.72
C ARG A 177 -4.43 5.57 14.46
N PHE A 178 -4.69 4.98 13.29
CA PHE A 178 -4.45 5.59 11.98
C PHE A 178 -5.73 5.96 11.24
N LYS A 179 -6.89 5.95 11.92
CA LYS A 179 -8.19 6.26 11.29
C LYS A 179 -8.25 7.65 10.64
N ASP A 180 -7.44 8.59 11.13
CA ASP A 180 -7.36 9.99 10.66
C ASP A 180 -6.01 10.29 9.97
N LEU A 181 -5.27 9.25 9.56
CA LEU A 181 -3.95 9.39 8.95
C LEU A 181 -4.04 10.06 7.57
N LYS A 182 -3.43 11.25 7.45
CA LYS A 182 -3.29 11.95 6.18
C LYS A 182 -2.24 11.26 5.31
N SER A 183 -2.55 11.10 4.03
CA SER A 183 -1.71 10.37 3.09
C SER A 183 -1.80 10.96 1.69
N LYS A 184 -0.79 10.74 0.86
CA LYS A 184 -0.82 11.19 -0.55
C LYS A 184 -1.57 10.25 -1.48
N HIS A 185 -1.47 8.95 -1.24
CA HIS A 185 -2.13 7.86 -1.99
C HIS A 185 -2.11 6.57 -1.14
N LEU A 186 -2.65 5.46 -1.64
CA LEU A 186 -2.81 4.21 -0.87
C LEU A 186 -1.49 3.60 -0.39
N LEU A 187 -0.45 3.54 -1.24
CA LEU A 187 0.88 3.10 -0.81
C LEU A 187 1.43 3.94 0.33
N ASP A 188 1.33 5.28 0.25
CA ASP A 188 1.80 6.18 1.30
C ASP A 188 1.00 6.00 2.60
N LEU A 189 -0.31 5.73 2.52
CA LEU A 189 -1.17 5.43 3.66
C LEU A 189 -0.70 4.16 4.40
N VAL A 190 -0.57 3.05 3.68
CA VAL A 190 -0.16 1.77 4.28
C VAL A 190 1.26 1.87 4.83
N ARG A 191 2.19 2.43 4.05
CA ARG A 191 3.59 2.65 4.46
C ARG A 191 3.69 3.51 5.72
N SER A 192 2.99 4.65 5.75
CA SER A 192 3.04 5.57 6.89
C SER A 192 2.47 4.95 8.17
N SER A 193 1.44 4.10 8.05
CA SER A 193 0.86 3.40 9.21
C SER A 193 1.80 2.37 9.87
N LEU A 194 2.94 2.07 9.25
CA LEU A 194 3.95 1.14 9.75
C LEU A 194 5.17 1.85 10.35
N LEU A 195 5.19 3.18 10.32
CA LEU A 195 6.27 3.98 10.90
C LEU A 195 6.06 4.13 12.42
N PRO A 196 7.15 4.26 13.21
CA PRO A 196 7.06 4.61 14.62
C PRO A 196 6.31 5.92 14.84
N GLU A 197 5.53 6.02 15.93
CA GLU A 197 4.70 7.19 16.22
C GLU A 197 5.49 8.49 16.34
N SER A 198 6.75 8.42 16.80
CA SER A 198 7.66 9.57 16.86
C SER A 198 7.90 10.23 15.50
N GLU A 199 7.81 9.47 14.42
CA GLU A 199 8.07 9.93 13.04
C GLU A 199 6.82 10.50 12.38
N LEU A 200 5.62 10.11 12.82
CA LEU A 200 4.35 10.64 12.30
C LEU A 200 4.14 12.11 12.67
N HIS A 201 4.69 12.53 13.81
CA HIS A 201 4.65 13.91 14.30
C HIS A 201 5.96 14.68 14.09
N ALA A 202 7.03 14.00 13.69
CA ALA A 202 8.27 14.66 13.31
C ALA A 202 8.04 15.41 11.99
N ARG A 203 8.01 16.75 12.05
CA ARG A 203 8.16 17.56 10.83
C ARG A 203 9.45 17.12 10.16
N SER A 204 9.35 16.80 8.85
CA SER A 204 10.46 16.43 7.97
C SER A 204 11.74 17.10 8.45
N VAL A 205 12.59 16.34 9.13
CA VAL A 205 13.80 16.91 9.72
C VAL A 205 14.64 17.38 8.55
N THR A 206 14.79 18.71 8.44
CA THR A 206 15.81 19.32 7.60
C THR A 206 17.11 18.60 7.87
N ASN A 207 17.68 17.97 6.84
CA ASN A 207 18.97 17.29 6.85
C ASN A 207 19.90 17.90 7.90
N PRO A 208 20.16 17.24 9.05
CA PRO A 208 21.28 17.64 9.87
C PRO A 208 22.49 17.41 8.97
N GLY A 209 23.13 18.51 8.56
CA GLY A 209 24.06 18.56 7.44
C GLY A 209 24.96 17.33 7.39
N LYS A 210 25.10 16.73 6.20
CA LYS A 210 25.86 15.50 5.87
C LYS A 210 26.97 15.20 6.88
N LYS A 211 26.63 14.59 8.01
CA LYS A 211 27.63 13.87 8.79
C LYS A 211 27.92 12.65 7.94
N LYS A 212 29.17 12.50 7.48
CA LYS A 212 29.64 11.26 6.89
C LYS A 212 29.38 10.16 7.92
N VAL A 213 28.25 9.48 7.79
CA VAL A 213 28.00 8.24 8.51
C VAL A 213 29.08 7.30 8.00
N PRO A 214 29.94 6.74 8.86
CA PRO A 214 30.91 5.75 8.44
C PRO A 214 30.16 4.66 7.67
N SER A 215 30.69 4.21 6.53
CA SER A 215 30.16 3.05 5.80
C SER A 215 30.47 1.80 6.63
N ASN A 216 29.81 1.65 7.77
CA ASN A 216 29.90 0.46 8.57
C ASN A 216 29.14 -0.61 7.81
N ILE A 217 29.88 -1.53 7.19
CA ILE A 217 29.32 -2.70 6.52
C ILE A 217 28.58 -3.50 7.59
N ILE A 218 27.25 -3.51 7.54
CA ILE A 218 26.46 -4.45 8.33
C ILE A 218 26.84 -5.85 7.85
N HIS A 219 27.28 -6.69 8.77
CA HIS A 219 27.72 -8.05 8.44
C HIS A 219 26.52 -8.99 8.30
N SER A 220 26.68 -10.02 7.47
CA SER A 220 25.66 -11.07 7.35
C SER A 220 25.46 -11.85 8.64
N ILE A 221 24.32 -12.51 8.75
CA ILE A 221 23.94 -13.35 9.90
C ILE A 221 25.06 -14.31 10.28
N SER A 222 25.63 -15.03 9.32
CA SER A 222 26.77 -15.93 9.53
C SER A 222 27.97 -15.27 10.20
N LYS A 223 28.31 -14.03 9.81
CA LYS A 223 29.44 -13.28 10.38
C LYS A 223 29.10 -12.74 11.77
N LEU A 224 27.90 -12.19 11.95
CA LEU A 224 27.41 -11.68 13.23
C LEU A 224 27.40 -12.79 14.29
N ARG A 225 26.92 -13.99 13.94
CA ARG A 225 26.91 -15.15 14.83
C ARG A 225 28.31 -15.58 15.26
N ARG A 226 29.29 -15.57 14.34
CA ARG A 226 30.70 -15.86 14.68
C ARG A 226 31.30 -14.82 15.62
N ALA A 227 30.84 -13.58 15.56
CA ALA A 227 31.20 -12.51 16.48
C ALA A 227 30.44 -12.57 17.82
N GLY A 228 29.59 -13.58 18.04
CA GLY A 228 28.82 -13.76 19.27
C GLY A 228 27.51 -12.95 19.33
N ILE A 229 27.13 -12.28 18.24
CA ILE A 229 25.86 -11.54 18.15
C ILE A 229 24.73 -12.53 17.89
N LYS A 230 23.68 -12.47 18.72
CA LYS A 230 22.49 -13.33 18.63
C LYS A 230 21.40 -12.66 17.80
N ILE A 231 20.52 -13.48 17.24
CA ILE A 231 19.30 -13.03 16.57
C ILE A 231 18.12 -13.55 17.39
N ARG A 232 17.11 -12.71 17.62
CA ARG A 232 15.94 -13.06 18.42
C ARG A 232 14.68 -12.47 17.82
N GLU A 233 13.60 -13.21 17.95
CA GLU A 233 12.26 -12.73 17.64
C GLU A 233 11.86 -11.63 18.63
N LEU A 234 11.38 -10.51 18.11
CA LEU A 234 10.76 -9.44 18.87
C LEU A 234 9.25 -9.60 18.79
N LYS A 235 8.66 -10.11 19.87
CA LYS A 235 7.21 -10.22 20.02
C LYS A 235 6.58 -8.86 20.31
N ASP A 236 5.31 -8.71 19.92
CA ASP A 236 4.48 -7.53 20.22
C ASP A 236 5.09 -6.21 19.76
N ALA A 237 5.77 -6.22 18.61
CA ALA A 237 6.27 -5.00 17.99
C ALA A 237 5.15 -4.22 17.30
N GLU A 238 5.25 -2.89 17.33
CA GLU A 238 4.28 -1.99 16.69
C GLU A 238 4.22 -2.13 15.15
N SER A 239 5.32 -2.63 14.56
CA SER A 239 5.48 -2.81 13.12
C SER A 239 6.65 -3.75 12.84
N PHE A 240 6.59 -4.48 11.72
CA PHE A 240 7.61 -5.45 11.32
C PHE A 240 8.98 -4.80 11.01
N ILE A 241 9.02 -3.49 10.76
CA ILE A 241 10.26 -2.74 10.49
C ILE A 241 11.04 -2.34 11.75
N VAL A 242 10.51 -2.63 12.95
CA VAL A 242 11.12 -2.23 14.24
C VAL A 242 12.26 -3.17 14.60
N VAL A 243 13.50 -2.73 14.43
CA VAL A 243 14.70 -3.50 14.79
C VAL A 243 15.39 -2.91 16.01
N ARG A 244 15.78 -3.75 16.98
CA ARG A 244 16.49 -3.33 18.19
C ARG A 244 17.81 -4.08 18.34
N PHE A 245 18.84 -3.40 18.84
CA PHE A 245 20.08 -4.06 19.25
C PHE A 245 20.26 -3.87 20.76
N ARG A 246 20.15 -4.96 21.54
CA ARG A 246 20.25 -4.93 23.00
C ARG A 246 20.94 -6.18 23.51
N HIS A 247 21.82 -6.02 24.49
CA HIS A 247 22.51 -7.13 25.16
C HIS A 247 23.19 -8.13 24.20
N GLY A 248 23.81 -7.62 23.12
CA GLY A 248 24.48 -8.44 22.12
C GLY A 248 23.53 -9.24 21.22
N ALA A 249 22.24 -8.88 21.16
CA ALA A 249 21.26 -9.49 20.28
C ALA A 249 20.63 -8.44 19.36
N ILE A 250 20.42 -8.81 18.10
CA ILE A 250 19.52 -8.13 17.18
C ILE A 250 18.13 -8.76 17.37
N GLU A 251 17.16 -7.94 17.76
CA GLU A 251 15.77 -8.31 17.99
C GLU A 251 14.92 -7.75 16.85
N MET A 252 14.19 -8.63 16.15
CA MET A 252 13.37 -8.28 14.99
C MET A 252 12.04 -9.05 15.01
N PRO A 253 10.91 -8.43 14.61
CA PRO A 253 9.63 -9.12 14.48
C PRO A 253 9.69 -10.16 13.36
N SER A 254 8.80 -11.16 13.44
CA SER A 254 8.56 -12.05 12.30
C SER A 254 8.03 -11.25 11.11
N ILE A 255 8.52 -11.58 9.92
CA ILE A 255 8.01 -11.08 8.64
C ILE A 255 7.71 -12.24 7.71
N THR A 256 6.49 -12.25 7.18
CA THR A 256 6.10 -13.11 6.06
C THR A 256 6.68 -12.53 4.77
N VAL A 257 7.52 -13.31 4.10
CA VAL A 257 8.11 -12.97 2.81
C VAL A 257 7.36 -13.76 1.74
N ASP A 258 6.43 -13.05 1.09
CA ASP A 258 5.63 -13.54 -0.02
C ASP A 258 5.66 -12.53 -1.19
N ASP A 259 4.89 -12.85 -2.22
CA ASP A 259 4.68 -12.02 -3.41
C ASP A 259 4.15 -10.61 -3.09
N PHE A 260 3.32 -10.47 -2.04
CA PHE A 260 2.73 -9.20 -1.64
C PHE A 260 3.74 -8.34 -0.89
N MET A 261 4.38 -8.89 0.16
CA MET A 261 5.35 -8.18 0.99
C MET A 261 6.56 -7.73 0.17
N SER A 262 7.02 -8.58 -0.75
CA SER A 262 8.13 -8.23 -1.65
C SER A 262 7.77 -7.04 -2.55
N SER A 263 6.58 -7.07 -3.16
CA SER A 263 6.05 -5.96 -3.96
C SER A 263 5.90 -4.68 -3.11
N PHE A 264 5.34 -4.81 -1.91
CA PHE A 264 5.10 -3.69 -1.01
C PHE A 264 6.41 -3.03 -0.53
N LEU A 265 7.41 -3.82 -0.13
CA LEU A 265 8.73 -3.32 0.27
C LEU A 265 9.42 -2.60 -0.90
N GLN A 266 9.45 -3.21 -2.10
CA GLN A 266 10.07 -2.60 -3.27
C GLN A 266 9.42 -1.26 -3.64
N ASN A 267 8.09 -1.19 -3.64
CA ASN A 267 7.36 0.04 -3.94
C ASN A 267 7.53 1.10 -2.84
N SER A 268 7.60 0.68 -1.57
CA SER A 268 7.90 1.59 -0.46
C SER A 268 9.30 2.19 -0.56
N VAL A 269 10.31 1.39 -0.91
CA VAL A 269 11.69 1.87 -1.15
C VAL A 269 11.73 2.83 -2.34
N ALA A 270 11.08 2.49 -3.45
CA ALA A 270 10.99 3.37 -4.62
C ALA A 270 10.34 4.72 -4.25
N TYR A 271 9.24 4.69 -3.48
CA TYR A 271 8.58 5.90 -3.01
C TYR A 271 9.51 6.77 -2.15
N GLU A 272 10.25 6.16 -1.22
CA GLU A 272 11.22 6.88 -0.40
C GLU A 272 12.35 7.45 -1.26
N GLN A 273 12.83 6.75 -2.29
CA GLN A 273 13.89 7.24 -3.17
C GLN A 273 13.44 8.44 -4.03
N CYS A 274 12.20 8.43 -4.51
CA CYS A 274 11.62 9.53 -5.30
C CYS A 274 11.30 10.77 -4.45
N HIS A 275 11.16 10.64 -3.13
CA HIS A 275 10.77 11.73 -2.23
C HIS A 275 11.87 12.10 -1.23
N VAL A 276 12.61 13.18 -1.51
CA VAL A 276 13.73 13.64 -0.67
C VAL A 276 13.31 13.90 0.79
N ALA A 277 12.14 14.51 1.00
CA ALA A 277 11.61 14.86 2.32
C ALA A 277 10.97 13.67 3.07
N CYS A 278 10.85 12.50 2.43
CA CYS A 278 10.30 11.29 3.04
C CYS A 278 11.35 10.61 3.92
N SER A 279 10.89 10.07 5.06
CA SER A 279 11.70 9.19 5.91
C SER A 279 12.24 8.00 5.12
N LYS A 280 13.38 7.45 5.54
CA LYS A 280 14.09 6.37 4.82
C LYS A 280 14.00 5.03 5.54
N HIS A 281 12.92 4.79 6.29
CA HIS A 281 12.81 3.61 7.15
C HIS A 281 12.71 2.32 6.34
N PHE A 282 11.91 2.31 5.27
CA PHE A 282 11.79 1.13 4.42
C PHE A 282 13.08 0.85 3.65
N THR A 283 13.75 1.90 3.16
CA THR A 283 15.07 1.81 2.52
C THR A 283 16.10 1.25 3.50
N THR A 284 16.12 1.74 4.74
CA THR A 284 17.03 1.28 5.78
C THR A 284 16.75 -0.18 6.16
N TYR A 285 15.48 -0.54 6.32
CA TYR A 285 15.07 -1.91 6.63
C TYR A 285 15.39 -2.89 5.50
N ALA A 286 15.09 -2.53 4.25
CA ALA A 286 15.44 -3.34 3.08
C ALA A 286 16.97 -3.50 2.94
N THR A 287 17.74 -2.44 3.18
CA THR A 287 19.22 -2.51 3.18
C THR A 287 19.74 -3.41 4.30
N LEU A 288 19.12 -3.34 5.49
CA LEU A 288 19.46 -4.24 6.60
C LEU A 288 19.19 -5.69 6.23
N LEU A 289 18.01 -6.00 5.69
CA LEU A 289 17.66 -7.34 5.23
C LEU A 289 18.63 -7.87 4.16
N ASP A 290 18.99 -7.06 3.17
CA ASP A 290 19.97 -7.39 2.12
C ASP A 290 21.37 -7.69 2.71
N CYS A 291 21.78 -6.95 3.76
CA CYS A 291 23.04 -7.23 4.45
C CYS A 291 22.99 -8.51 5.28
N LEU A 292 21.88 -8.77 5.97
CA LEU A 292 21.71 -9.93 6.85
C LEU A 292 21.62 -11.23 6.03
N MET A 293 20.87 -11.23 4.93
CA MET A 293 20.56 -12.40 4.08
C MET A 293 21.49 -12.52 2.88
N ASN A 294 22.79 -12.69 3.13
CA ASN A 294 23.77 -12.76 2.04
C ASN A 294 23.86 -14.15 1.37
N THR A 295 23.41 -15.21 2.03
CA THR A 295 23.45 -16.59 1.53
C THR A 295 22.18 -17.34 1.90
N TYR A 296 21.89 -18.45 1.21
CA TYR A 296 20.74 -19.30 1.56
C TYR A 296 20.79 -19.79 3.02
N LYS A 297 21.99 -20.06 3.56
CA LYS A 297 22.19 -20.44 4.97
C LYS A 297 21.83 -19.32 5.95
N ASP A 298 22.00 -18.07 5.54
CA ASP A 298 21.59 -16.93 6.35
C ASP A 298 20.05 -16.83 6.39
N VAL A 299 19.38 -17.10 5.26
CA VAL A 299 17.91 -17.15 5.17
C VAL A 299 17.36 -18.33 5.99
N GLU A 300 17.89 -19.54 5.77
CA GLU A 300 17.52 -20.75 6.52
C GLU A 300 17.61 -20.52 8.03
N TYR A 301 18.71 -19.91 8.50
CA TYR A 301 18.86 -19.59 9.92
C TYR A 301 17.81 -18.58 10.42
N LEU A 302 17.43 -17.59 9.62
CA LEU A 302 16.38 -16.64 10.01
C LEU A 302 15.00 -17.31 10.07
N CYS A 303 14.73 -18.28 9.20
CA CYS A 303 13.55 -19.14 9.29
C CYS A 303 13.56 -19.97 10.57
N ASP A 304 14.69 -20.61 10.90
CA ASP A 304 14.84 -21.37 12.15
C ASP A 304 14.64 -20.53 13.42
N GLN A 305 14.89 -19.21 13.34
CA GLN A 305 14.68 -18.28 14.45
C GLN A 305 13.29 -17.61 14.44
N ASN A 306 12.37 -18.04 13.56
CA ASN A 306 11.05 -17.45 13.37
C ASN A 306 11.09 -15.94 13.07
N ILE A 307 12.14 -15.49 12.38
CA ILE A 307 12.25 -14.10 11.91
C ILE A 307 11.64 -13.99 10.52
N ILE A 308 11.79 -15.01 9.68
CA ILE A 308 11.29 -15.03 8.30
C ILE A 308 10.41 -16.24 8.10
N GLU A 309 9.17 -15.98 7.69
CA GLU A 309 8.28 -17.00 7.17
C GLU A 309 8.27 -16.90 5.65
N ASN A 310 8.92 -17.84 4.96
CA ASN A 310 9.06 -17.82 3.51
C ASN A 310 7.91 -18.61 2.84
N TYR A 311 7.09 -17.93 2.04
CA TYR A 311 5.99 -18.53 1.27
C TYR A 311 6.24 -18.55 -0.25
N PHE A 312 7.46 -18.23 -0.70
CA PHE A 312 7.85 -18.59 -2.07
C PHE A 312 7.89 -20.12 -2.16
N GLY A 313 7.16 -20.68 -3.13
CA GLY A 313 7.06 -22.13 -3.33
C GLY A 313 8.44 -22.80 -3.33
N THR A 314 8.50 -24.00 -2.75
CA THR A 314 9.70 -24.83 -2.51
C THR A 314 10.90 -24.54 -3.43
N GLU A 315 12.00 -24.07 -2.84
CA GLU A 315 13.45 -24.11 -3.20
C GLU A 315 13.93 -23.93 -4.67
N ALA A 316 13.07 -23.93 -5.69
CA ALA A 316 13.43 -23.94 -7.10
C ALA A 316 13.38 -22.55 -7.76
N GLU A 317 12.98 -21.50 -7.03
CA GLU A 317 12.79 -20.15 -7.58
C GLU A 317 13.57 -19.06 -6.82
N MET A 318 14.64 -19.42 -6.10
CA MET A 318 15.62 -18.45 -5.57
C MET A 318 16.72 -18.10 -6.59
#